data_AF-A0A9D6KJX5-F1
#
_entry.id   AF-A0A9D6KJX5-F1
#
_cell.length_a   1.000
_cell.length_b   1.000
_cell.length_c   1.000
_cell.angle_alpha   90.00
_cell.angle_beta   90.00
_cell.angle_gamma   90.00
#
_symmetry.space_group_name_H-M   'P 1'
#
loop_
_entity.id
_entity.type
_entity.pdbx_description
1 polymer ?
#
loop_
_entity_poly.entity_id
_entity_poly.type
_entity_poly.pdbx_seq_one_letter_code
_entity_poly.pdbx_strand_id
1 'polypeptide(L)'
;MRNMQYLSSKHRIGIVSAACMERVPSPGAPEDLVTAAVDALNDMGNLVSHQCFTHPDTLTEDGITAYALALMRLRECARAAGFERLMNACDALAVTVSRLIEDRRCACREKCATLTRFVVHAEAMIRMSTGGSKRHALAIPDIRTASDGVSGERNARAPM
;
A
#
# COMPACT_ATOMS: atom_id res chain seq x y z
N MET A 1 -34.74 -49.57 17.23
CA MET A 1 -33.44 -49.55 16.53
C MET A 1 -33.54 -48.62 15.33
N ARG A 2 -32.53 -47.75 15.17
CA ARG A 2 -32.38 -46.64 14.21
C ARG A 2 -32.50 -47.07 12.73
N ASN A 3 -33.03 -46.19 11.87
CA ASN A 3 -32.22 -45.58 10.82
C ASN A 3 -32.91 -44.38 10.14
N MET A 4 -32.49 -43.16 10.50
CA MET A 4 -32.70 -41.95 9.71
C MET A 4 -31.65 -41.92 8.61
N GLN A 5 -32.07 -42.02 7.35
CA GLN A 5 -31.17 -41.83 6.22
C GLN A 5 -31.05 -40.34 5.89
N TYR A 6 -29.84 -39.85 6.08
CA TYR A 6 -29.39 -38.47 5.85
C TYR A 6 -29.51 -38.06 4.38
N LEU A 7 -30.19 -36.94 4.14
CA LEU A 7 -30.13 -36.21 2.87
C LEU A 7 -28.75 -35.57 2.73
N SER A 8 -27.94 -36.09 1.81
CA SER A 8 -26.65 -35.49 1.44
C SER A 8 -26.89 -34.27 0.55
N SER A 9 -26.81 -33.08 1.15
CA SER A 9 -26.91 -31.80 0.46
C SER A 9 -25.57 -31.47 -0.22
N LYS A 10 -25.48 -31.75 -1.53
CA LYS A 10 -24.36 -31.36 -2.38
C LYS A 10 -24.30 -29.83 -2.48
N HIS A 11 -23.50 -29.20 -1.62
CA HIS A 11 -23.15 -27.79 -1.76
C HIS A 11 -22.20 -27.64 -2.94
N ARG A 12 -22.74 -27.19 -4.07
CA ARG A 12 -21.96 -26.57 -5.14
C ARG A 12 -21.35 -25.29 -4.58
N ILE A 13 -20.09 -25.37 -4.15
CA ILE A 13 -19.26 -24.19 -3.92
C ILE A 13 -18.94 -23.65 -5.32
N GLY A 14 -19.79 -22.74 -5.79
CA GLY A 14 -19.45 -21.87 -6.90
C GLY A 14 -18.31 -20.98 -6.43
N ILE A 15 -17.09 -21.31 -6.87
CA ILE A 15 -15.96 -20.39 -6.78
C ILE A 15 -16.32 -19.22 -7.70
N VAL A 16 -16.88 -18.16 -7.11
CA VAL A 16 -16.87 -16.84 -7.72
C VAL A 16 -15.41 -16.43 -7.73
N SER A 17 -14.72 -16.77 -8.83
CA SER A 17 -13.47 -16.13 -9.17
C SER A 17 -13.79 -14.65 -9.32
N ALA A 18 -13.49 -13.88 -8.28
CA ALA A 18 -13.53 -12.44 -8.35
C ALA A 18 -12.56 -12.06 -9.47
N ALA A 19 -13.13 -11.64 -10.60
CA ALA A 19 -12.38 -11.13 -11.72
C ALA A 19 -11.36 -10.11 -11.17
N CYS A 20 -10.08 -10.46 -11.26
CA CYS A 20 -9.01 -9.49 -11.26
C CYS A 20 -9.22 -8.64 -12.51
N MET A 21 -10.14 -7.69 -12.43
CA MET A 21 -10.13 -6.53 -13.30
C MET A 21 -8.88 -5.76 -12.91
N GLU A 22 -7.75 -6.09 -13.55
CA GLU A 22 -6.63 -5.17 -13.66
C GLU A 22 -7.19 -3.87 -14.22
N ARG A 23 -7.49 -2.93 -13.33
CA ARG A 23 -7.71 -1.55 -13.70
C ARG A 23 -6.41 -1.07 -14.31
N VAL A 24 -6.37 -1.03 -15.64
CA VAL A 24 -5.37 -0.29 -16.39
C VAL A 24 -5.38 1.14 -15.82
N PRO A 25 -4.31 1.60 -15.15
CA PRO A 25 -4.28 2.94 -14.59
C PRO A 25 -4.33 3.93 -15.74
N SER A 26 -5.33 4.82 -15.76
CA SER A 26 -5.31 5.98 -16.65
C SER A 26 -4.04 6.80 -16.41
N PRO A 27 -3.50 7.54 -17.40
CA PRO A 27 -2.20 8.21 -17.29
C PRO A 27 -2.10 9.35 -16.25
N GLY A 28 -3.13 9.59 -15.45
CA GLY A 28 -3.12 10.48 -14.26
C GLY A 28 -3.50 9.77 -12.94
N ALA A 29 -3.76 8.46 -12.98
CA ALA A 29 -4.19 7.67 -11.82
C ALA A 29 -3.17 7.45 -10.69
N PRO A 30 -1.82 7.43 -10.89
CA PRO A 30 -0.93 7.06 -9.79
C PRO A 30 -0.90 8.09 -8.66
N GLU A 31 -1.08 9.38 -8.97
CA GLU A 31 -1.09 10.45 -7.94
C GLU A 31 -2.39 10.44 -7.13
N ASP A 32 -3.53 10.18 -7.79
CA ASP A 32 -4.83 10.02 -7.11
C ASP A 32 -4.83 8.80 -6.17
N LEU A 33 -4.17 7.71 -6.56
CA LEU A 33 -4.06 6.49 -5.75
C LEU A 33 -3.15 6.69 -4.54
N VAL A 34 -2.06 7.44 -4.69
CA VAL A 34 -1.20 7.85 -3.57
C VAL A 34 -1.97 8.75 -2.62
N THR A 35 -2.72 9.72 -3.14
CA THR A 35 -3.54 10.63 -2.33
C THR A 35 -4.58 9.84 -1.53
N ALA A 36 -5.28 8.90 -2.16
CA ALA A 36 -6.22 8.02 -1.48
C ALA A 36 -5.58 7.18 -0.36
N ALA A 37 -4.34 6.71 -0.55
CA ALA A 37 -3.59 6.00 0.49
C ALA A 37 -3.21 6.92 1.66
N VAL A 38 -2.85 8.17 1.38
CA VAL A 38 -2.56 9.19 2.40
C VAL A 38 -3.82 9.56 3.18
N ASP A 39 -4.96 9.73 2.52
CA ASP A 39 -6.24 10.04 3.16
C ASP A 39 -6.69 8.89 4.07
N ALA A 40 -6.61 7.65 3.60
CA ALA A 40 -6.91 6.47 4.41
C ALA A 40 -5.99 6.36 5.64
N LEU A 41 -4.72 6.76 5.50
CA LEU A 41 -3.79 6.80 6.61
C LEU A 41 -4.10 7.94 7.60
N ASN A 42 -4.52 9.10 7.10
CA ASN A 42 -4.97 10.22 7.95
C ASN A 42 -6.20 9.83 8.76
N ASP A 43 -7.15 9.10 8.18
CA ASP A 43 -8.29 8.55 8.91
C ASP A 43 -7.84 7.65 10.07
N MET A 44 -6.87 6.77 9.84
CA MET A 44 -6.26 5.97 10.90
C MET A 44 -5.56 6.82 11.96
N GLY A 45 -4.84 7.87 11.53
CA GLY A 45 -4.20 8.85 12.40
C GLY A 45 -5.19 9.57 13.32
N ASN A 46 -6.34 9.98 12.79
CA ASN A 46 -7.42 10.59 13.56
C ASN A 46 -7.98 9.63 14.61
N LEU A 47 -8.19 8.35 14.24
CA LEU A 47 -8.65 7.33 15.16
C LEU A 47 -7.68 7.13 16.33
N VAL A 48 -6.38 6.98 16.07
CA VAL A 48 -5.38 6.76 17.14
C VAL A 48 -5.06 8.01 17.96
N SER A 49 -5.38 9.19 17.45
CA SER A 49 -5.26 10.46 18.19
C SER A 49 -6.36 10.62 19.23
N HIS A 50 -7.44 9.87 19.13
CA HIS A 50 -8.44 9.78 20.19
C HIS A 50 -7.90 9.03 21.41
N GLN A 51 -8.33 9.46 22.61
CA GLN A 51 -7.87 8.89 23.89
C GLN A 51 -8.10 7.37 24.00
N CYS A 52 -9.01 6.81 23.19
CA CYS A 52 -9.33 5.39 23.15
C CYS A 52 -8.11 4.47 22.95
N PHE A 53 -7.10 4.93 22.20
CA PHE A 53 -5.87 4.17 21.94
C PHE A 53 -4.72 4.51 22.89
N THR A 54 -4.94 5.39 23.87
CA THR A 54 -3.90 5.76 24.85
C THR A 54 -3.79 4.73 25.97
N HIS A 55 -4.93 4.15 26.38
CA HIS A 55 -4.99 3.14 27.44
C HIS A 55 -5.86 1.95 27.02
N PRO A 56 -5.50 0.72 27.42
CA PRO A 56 -6.31 -0.47 27.10
C PRO A 56 -7.71 -0.39 27.73
N ASP A 57 -7.86 0.28 28.88
CA ASP A 57 -9.13 0.44 29.58
C ASP A 57 -10.12 1.36 28.84
N THR A 58 -9.61 2.26 28.01
CA THR A 58 -10.40 3.19 27.20
C THR A 58 -10.67 2.68 25.78
N LEU A 59 -10.13 1.50 25.43
CA LEU A 59 -10.27 0.92 24.11
C LEU A 59 -11.67 0.31 23.95
N THR A 60 -12.49 0.93 23.11
CA THR A 60 -13.86 0.47 22.83
C THR A 60 -13.89 -0.52 21.66
N GLU A 61 -14.90 -1.38 21.63
CA GLU A 61 -15.14 -2.30 20.51
C GLU A 61 -15.37 -1.54 19.20
N ASP A 62 -16.13 -0.44 19.26
CA ASP A 62 -16.35 0.46 18.13
C ASP A 62 -15.03 1.07 17.64
N GLY A 63 -14.12 1.43 18.56
CA GLY A 63 -12.80 1.95 18.21
C GLY A 63 -11.94 0.91 17.49
N ILE A 64 -11.93 -0.33 17.99
CA ILE A 64 -11.21 -1.45 17.34
C ILE A 64 -11.81 -1.73 15.96
N THR A 65 -13.13 -1.73 15.84
CA THR A 65 -13.83 -1.97 14.57
C THR A 65 -13.58 -0.86 13.56
N ALA A 66 -13.64 0.40 13.98
CA ALA A 66 -13.29 1.54 13.14
C ALA A 66 -11.84 1.46 12.65
N TYR A 67 -10.92 1.07 13.53
CA TYR A 67 -9.51 0.85 13.17
C TYR A 67 -9.35 -0.28 12.15
N ALA A 68 -10.06 -1.40 12.32
CA ALA A 68 -10.03 -2.51 11.37
C ALA A 68 -10.54 -2.11 9.98
N LEU A 69 -11.65 -1.35 9.92
CA LEU A 69 -12.21 -0.83 8.68
C LEU A 69 -11.22 0.11 7.97
N ALA A 70 -10.59 1.01 8.73
CA ALA A 70 -9.59 1.93 8.19
C ALA A 70 -8.33 1.19 7.70
N LEU A 71 -7.88 0.16 8.42
CA LEU A 71 -6.77 -0.70 8.00
C LEU A 71 -7.06 -1.46 6.69
N MET A 72 -8.29 -1.98 6.53
CA MET A 72 -8.71 -2.62 5.28
C MET A 72 -8.72 -1.64 4.09
N ARG A 73 -9.20 -0.41 4.31
CA ARG A 73 -9.16 0.65 3.28
C ARG A 73 -7.73 1.02 2.91
N LEU A 74 -6.86 1.22 3.90
CA LEU A 74 -5.44 1.51 3.66
C LEU A 74 -4.77 0.41 2.85
N ARG A 75 -5.03 -0.86 3.17
CA ARG A 75 -4.53 -2.01 2.40
C ARG A 75 -5.02 -2.00 0.95
N GLU A 76 -6.30 -1.68 0.72
CA GLU A 76 -6.87 -1.58 -0.63
C GLU A 76 -6.21 -0.46 -1.44
N CYS A 77 -6.04 0.73 -0.84
CA CYS A 77 -5.34 1.84 -1.46
C CYS A 77 -3.86 1.51 -1.72
N ALA A 78 -3.19 0.84 -0.78
CA ALA A 78 -1.82 0.38 -0.93
C ALA A 78 -1.69 -0.61 -2.11
N ARG A 79 -2.63 -1.54 -2.26
CA ARG A 79 -2.67 -2.48 -3.39
C ARG A 79 -2.86 -1.76 -4.71
N ALA A 80 -3.81 -0.84 -4.78
CA ALA A 80 -4.06 -0.07 -5.99
C ALA A 80 -2.84 0.80 -6.38
N ALA A 81 -2.10 1.33 -5.40
CA ALA A 81 -0.88 2.11 -5.61
C ALA A 81 0.40 1.27 -5.79
N GLY A 82 0.34 -0.06 -5.70
CA GLY A 82 1.51 -0.94 -5.80
C GLY A 82 2.47 -0.88 -4.61
N PHE A 83 2.00 -0.47 -3.43
CA PHE A 83 2.80 -0.39 -2.21
C PHE A 83 2.87 -1.74 -1.47
N GLU A 84 3.59 -2.70 -2.05
CA GLU A 84 3.75 -4.07 -1.53
C GLU A 84 4.22 -4.12 -0.07
N ARG A 85 5.20 -3.26 0.30
CA ARG A 85 5.69 -3.20 1.69
C ARG A 85 4.62 -2.73 2.67
N LEU A 86 3.80 -1.76 2.25
CA LEU A 86 2.71 -1.24 3.06
C LEU A 86 1.60 -2.29 3.19
N MET A 87 1.28 -3.01 2.12
CA MET A 87 0.32 -4.13 2.18
C MET A 87 0.74 -5.21 3.17
N ASN A 88 2.00 -5.64 3.11
CA ASN A 88 2.54 -6.66 4.02
C ASN A 88 2.50 -6.18 5.49
N ALA A 89 2.77 -4.89 5.73
CA ALA A 89 2.66 -4.30 7.05
C ALA A 89 1.20 -4.25 7.54
N CYS A 90 0.25 -3.93 6.66
CA CYS A 90 -1.18 -3.99 6.97
C CYS A 90 -1.61 -5.42 7.33
N ASP A 91 -1.16 -6.43 6.60
CA ASP A 91 -1.50 -7.84 6.83
C ASP A 91 -0.94 -8.35 8.16
N ALA A 92 0.30 -7.97 8.51
CA ALA A 92 0.88 -8.27 9.82
C ALA A 92 0.09 -7.61 10.96
N LEU A 93 -0.35 -6.36 10.78
CA LEU A 93 -1.14 -5.66 11.78
C LEU A 93 -2.56 -6.23 11.91
N ALA A 94 -3.15 -6.69 10.81
CA ALA A 94 -4.49 -7.27 10.79
C ALA A 94 -4.62 -8.44 11.78
N VAL A 95 -3.59 -9.28 11.90
CA VAL A 95 -3.55 -10.37 12.90
C VAL A 95 -3.67 -9.83 14.34
N THR A 96 -3.03 -8.69 14.62
CA THR A 96 -3.12 -8.06 15.94
C THR A 96 -4.50 -7.48 16.19
N VAL A 97 -5.09 -6.84 15.18
CA VAL A 97 -6.44 -6.26 15.25
C VAL A 97 -7.51 -7.35 15.39
N SER A 98 -7.42 -8.46 14.65
CA SER A 98 -8.33 -9.61 14.77
C SER A 98 -8.34 -10.17 16.19
N ARG A 99 -7.17 -10.32 16.82
CA ARG A 99 -7.09 -10.75 18.22
C ARG A 99 -7.73 -9.77 19.20
N LEU A 100 -7.70 -8.47 18.91
CA LEU A 100 -8.37 -7.45 19.73
C LEU A 100 -9.89 -7.46 19.54
N ILE A 101 -10.38 -7.82 18.36
CA ILE A 101 -11.81 -8.02 18.08
C ILE A 101 -12.32 -9.28 18.81
N GLU A 102 -11.56 -10.38 18.75
CA GLU A 102 -11.93 -11.64 19.40
C GLU A 102 -11.87 -11.55 20.94
N ASP A 103 -10.84 -10.91 21.48
CA ASP A 103 -10.68 -10.72 22.92
C ASP A 103 -10.11 -9.34 23.27
N ARG A 104 -11.01 -8.44 23.68
CA ARG A 104 -10.65 -7.10 24.15
C ARG A 104 -9.79 -7.14 25.42
N ARG A 105 -9.89 -8.18 26.26
CA ARG A 105 -9.04 -8.30 27.46
C ARG A 105 -7.58 -8.57 27.11
N CYS A 106 -7.32 -8.96 25.86
CA CYS A 106 -5.99 -9.08 25.31
C CYS A 106 -5.38 -7.70 24.98
N ALA A 107 -6.13 -6.60 25.12
CA ALA A 107 -5.60 -5.24 24.97
C ALA A 107 -4.60 -4.93 26.08
N CYS A 108 -3.41 -4.50 25.68
CA CYS A 108 -2.37 -4.04 26.58
C CYS A 108 -1.73 -2.77 26.02
N ARG A 109 -1.03 -2.02 26.87
CA ARG A 109 -0.35 -0.78 26.46
C ARG A 109 0.58 -0.98 25.26
N GLU A 110 1.24 -2.13 25.16
CA GLU A 110 2.11 -2.47 24.05
C GLU A 110 1.36 -2.58 22.72
N LYS A 111 0.20 -3.25 22.70
CA LYS A 111 -0.63 -3.34 21.49
C LYS A 111 -1.18 -1.99 21.07
N CYS A 112 -1.68 -1.20 22.02
CA CYS A 112 -2.10 0.17 21.77
C CYS A 112 -0.97 1.00 21.15
N ALA A 113 0.24 0.93 21.73
CA ALA A 113 1.42 1.60 21.19
C ALA A 113 1.80 1.08 19.79
N THR A 114 1.67 -0.22 19.52
CA THR A 114 1.89 -0.79 18.19
C THR A 114 0.94 -0.22 17.14
N LEU A 115 -0.35 -0.06 17.46
CA LEU A 115 -1.34 0.54 16.57
C LEU A 115 -0.98 2.00 16.25
N THR A 116 -0.60 2.79 17.26
CA THR A 116 -0.18 4.18 17.06
C THR A 116 1.11 4.28 16.26
N ARG A 117 2.12 3.45 16.57
CA ARG A 117 3.41 3.45 15.84
C ARG A 117 3.26 3.01 14.39
N PHE A 118 2.31 2.10 14.12
CA PHE A 118 2.04 1.66 12.77
C PHE A 118 1.66 2.83 11.86
N VAL A 119 0.83 3.77 12.33
CA VAL A 119 0.43 4.94 11.53
C VAL A 119 1.65 5.77 11.11
N VAL A 120 2.54 6.07 12.06
CA VAL A 120 3.79 6.81 11.79
C VAL A 120 4.69 6.04 10.83
N HIS A 121 4.77 4.71 10.99
CA HIS A 121 5.58 3.86 10.12
C HIS A 121 5.02 3.80 8.69
N ALA A 122 3.70 3.68 8.53
CA ALA A 122 3.02 3.70 7.25
C ALA A 122 3.21 5.03 6.52
N GLU A 123 3.17 6.14 7.24
CA GLU A 123 3.41 7.48 6.68
C GLU A 123 4.82 7.58 6.09
N ALA A 124 5.82 7.09 6.82
CA ALA A 124 7.20 7.04 6.35
C ALA A 124 7.35 6.16 5.09
N MET A 125 6.67 5.01 5.04
CA MET A 125 6.68 4.12 3.87
C MET A 125 6.10 4.80 2.62
N ILE A 126 4.97 5.51 2.74
CA ILE A 126 4.35 6.24 1.62
C ILE A 126 5.27 7.38 1.16
N ARG A 127 5.86 8.14 2.10
CA ARG A 127 6.81 9.23 1.77
C ARG A 127 8.07 8.73 1.07
N MET A 128 8.61 7.58 1.49
CA MET A 128 9.78 6.99 0.82
C MET A 128 9.45 6.50 -0.59
N SER A 129 8.25 5.94 -0.79
CA SER A 129 7.80 5.46 -2.10
C SER A 129 7.56 6.60 -3.09
N THR A 130 7.00 7.71 -2.62
CA THR A 130 6.72 8.92 -3.44
C THR A 130 7.96 9.79 -3.65
N GLY A 131 8.84 9.88 -2.65
CA GLY A 131 10.12 10.59 -2.74
C GLY A 131 11.17 9.87 -3.60
N GLY A 132 11.08 8.54 -3.72
CA GLY A 132 11.93 7.73 -4.60
C GLY A 132 11.66 7.96 -6.09
N SER A 133 10.39 8.09 -6.49
CA SER A 133 10.03 8.35 -7.90
C SER A 133 10.53 9.69 -8.43
N LYS A 134 10.66 10.73 -7.59
CA LYS A 134 11.25 12.02 -8.01
C LYS A 134 12.76 11.96 -8.25
N ARG A 135 13.47 10.99 -7.66
CA ARG A 135 14.94 10.86 -7.82
C ARG A 135 15.36 10.05 -9.05
N HIS A 136 14.46 9.27 -9.64
CA HIS A 136 14.76 8.49 -10.85
C HIS A 136 14.51 9.24 -12.17
N ALA A 137 14.03 10.49 -12.13
CA ALA A 137 13.91 11.37 -13.30
C ALA A 137 15.16 12.27 -13.54
N LEU A 138 16.31 11.96 -12.92
CA LEU A 138 17.56 12.66 -13.20
C LEU A 138 18.24 12.08 -14.45
N ALA A 139 17.95 12.74 -15.57
CA ALA A 139 18.79 12.96 -16.75
C ALA A 139 19.76 11.82 -17.11
N ILE A 140 19.39 11.05 -18.13
CA ILE A 140 20.39 10.47 -19.03
C ILE A 140 21.18 11.66 -19.60
N PRO A 141 22.50 11.79 -19.37
CA PRO A 141 23.28 12.77 -20.08
C PRO A 141 23.29 12.33 -21.55
N ASP A 142 22.67 13.15 -22.40
CA ASP A 142 22.84 13.11 -23.84
C ASP A 142 24.36 13.23 -24.10
N ILE A 143 25.00 12.10 -24.36
CA ILE A 143 26.40 12.08 -24.79
C ILE A 143 26.34 12.63 -26.21
N ARG A 144 26.50 13.95 -26.30
CA ARG A 144 26.76 14.67 -27.55
C ARG A 144 27.97 14.02 -28.20
N THR A 145 27.71 13.14 -29.16
CA THR A 145 28.70 12.72 -30.14
C THR A 145 29.02 13.94 -30.99
N ALA A 146 29.99 14.73 -30.52
CA ALA A 146 30.69 15.70 -31.35
C ALA A 146 31.43 14.90 -32.44
N SER A 147 30.74 14.67 -33.56
CA SER A 147 31.39 14.30 -34.82
C SER A 147 31.97 15.59 -35.38
N ASP A 148 33.12 15.98 -34.82
CA ASP A 148 33.90 17.13 -35.27
C ASP A 148 34.39 16.86 -36.70
N GLY A 149 33.91 17.69 -37.62
CA GLY A 149 34.27 17.61 -39.03
C GLY A 149 35.70 18.07 -39.24
N VAL A 150 36.59 17.15 -39.60
CA VAL A 150 37.85 17.52 -40.23
C VAL A 150 37.67 17.53 -41.75
N SER A 151 37.29 18.71 -42.25
CA SER A 151 37.35 19.05 -43.67
C SER A 151 38.81 19.22 -44.06
N GLY A 152 39.41 18.15 -44.60
CA GLY A 152 40.77 18.14 -45.15
C GLY A 152 40.75 18.46 -46.64
N GLU A 153 40.56 19.74 -46.96
CA GLU A 153 40.74 20.32 -48.29
C GLU A 153 42.22 20.22 -48.71
N ARG A 154 42.53 19.50 -49.79
CA ARG A 154 43.78 19.64 -50.58
C ARG A 154 43.70 18.82 -51.86
N ASN A 155 43.28 19.45 -52.95
CA ASN A 155 43.79 19.07 -54.27
C ASN A 155 43.78 20.29 -55.20
N ALA A 156 44.88 21.04 -55.16
CA ALA A 156 45.21 22.03 -56.16
C ALA A 156 46.31 21.46 -57.08
N ARG A 157 46.02 21.53 -58.39
CA ARG A 157 46.84 21.15 -59.56
C ARG A 157 48.28 21.71 -59.54
N ALA A 158 49.24 20.87 -60.02
CA ALA A 158 50.34 21.03 -61.01
C ALA A 158 51.18 22.35 -61.05
N PRO A 159 52.40 22.44 -61.67
CA PRO A 159 53.03 21.56 -62.69
C PRO A 159 54.57 21.32 -62.58
N MET A 160 55.07 20.34 -63.35
CA MET A 160 56.28 20.33 -64.22
C MET A 160 56.50 18.91 -64.75
#